data_AF-A0A0W0YJT7-F1
#
_entry.id   AF-A0A0W0YJT7-F1
#
_cell.length_a   1.000
_cell.length_b   1.000
_cell.length_c   1.000
_cell.angle_alpha   90.00
_cell.angle_beta   90.00
_cell.angle_gamma   90.00
#
_symmetry.space_group_name_H-M   'P 1'
#
loop_
_entity.id
_entity.type
_entity.pdbx_description
1 polymer ?
#
loop_
_entity_poly.entity_id
_entity_poly.type
_entity_poly.pdbx_seq_one_letter_code
_entity_poly.pdbx_strand_id
1 'polypeptide(L)'
;MSSTRTGDSFHSQDLRTNFDFLYGDMFKWYSKKLGATANQSGIWLFNDLSTETIKQIKMTIEFYKQPSDFCIISIHWGGNWVEQIPLQHQRFAHELIDTVGINLIHGHSSHHPIGIELYKNTPILYGCGDLINDYEGITNYKEFNSNLSLMYFLEFDTTELKLKQLKLSPFERKKFKLNYANDEDCQWLLNALQKQSTPFDTHFKLRNNVIYLEA
;
A
#
# COMPACT_ATOMS: atom_id res chain seq x y z
N MET A 1 43.88 19.37 -16.81
CA MET A 1 44.32 18.29 -15.90
C MET A 1 43.07 17.85 -15.13
N SER A 2 42.21 17.04 -15.73
CA SER A 2 42.23 15.57 -15.69
C SER A 2 42.11 14.99 -14.28
N SER A 3 40.93 14.48 -13.94
CA SER A 3 40.86 13.08 -13.55
C SER A 3 39.52 12.49 -14.02
N THR A 4 39.62 11.44 -14.81
CA THR A 4 38.55 10.62 -15.37
C THR A 4 38.51 9.29 -14.64
N ARG A 5 37.29 8.83 -14.33
CA ARG A 5 36.74 7.45 -14.30
C ARG A 5 37.56 6.31 -13.67
N THR A 6 36.89 5.45 -12.89
CA THR A 6 36.53 4.06 -13.30
C THR A 6 35.66 3.31 -12.28
N GLY A 7 34.72 2.50 -12.79
CA GLY A 7 34.04 1.36 -12.14
C GLY A 7 32.81 1.70 -11.28
N ASP A 8 31.61 1.14 -11.44
CA ASP A 8 31.14 0.01 -12.23
C ASP A 8 29.69 0.24 -12.68
N SER A 9 29.39 -0.28 -13.86
CA SER A 9 28.06 -0.33 -14.47
C SER A 9 27.19 -1.40 -13.80
N PHE A 10 26.20 -0.98 -13.03
CA PHE A 10 24.96 -1.74 -12.84
C PHE A 10 23.89 -1.09 -13.72
N HIS A 11 23.55 -1.74 -14.83
CA HIS A 11 22.33 -1.42 -15.56
C HIS A 11 21.12 -2.03 -14.82
N SER A 12 20.67 -1.37 -13.76
CA SER A 12 19.26 -1.39 -13.38
C SER A 12 18.61 -0.17 -14.04
N GLN A 13 17.52 -0.40 -14.76
CA GLN A 13 16.57 0.67 -15.07
C GLN A 13 16.00 1.13 -13.73
N ASP A 14 16.63 2.15 -13.16
CA ASP A 14 16.35 2.61 -11.82
C ASP A 14 14.97 3.28 -11.79
N LEU A 15 13.96 2.53 -11.34
CA LEU A 15 12.65 3.04 -10.95
C LEU A 15 12.84 3.96 -9.73
N ARG A 16 12.80 5.28 -9.92
CA ARG A 16 13.11 6.25 -8.85
C ARG A 16 12.01 7.29 -8.68
N THR A 17 10.84 6.89 -8.14
CA THR A 17 10.04 7.85 -7.36
C THR A 17 9.05 7.19 -6.41
N ASN A 18 9.32 7.30 -5.11
CA ASN A 18 8.39 6.93 -4.04
C ASN A 18 7.95 8.19 -3.29
N PHE A 19 6.64 8.35 -3.10
CA PHE A 19 6.08 9.43 -2.29
C PHE A 19 5.26 8.84 -1.14
N ASP A 20 5.60 9.22 0.09
CA ASP A 20 4.87 8.82 1.29
C ASP A 20 4.11 10.04 1.83
N PHE A 21 2.80 9.89 2.06
CA PHE A 21 1.98 10.94 2.67
C PHE A 21 0.93 10.39 3.64
N LEU A 22 0.53 11.18 4.62
CA LEU A 22 -0.50 10.81 5.60
C LEU A 22 -1.80 11.59 5.38
N TYR A 23 -2.92 10.88 5.50
CA TYR A 23 -4.27 11.43 5.58
C TYR A 23 -5.03 10.79 6.76
N GLY A 24 -5.61 11.59 7.67
CA GLY A 24 -6.45 11.02 8.73
C GLY A 24 -6.68 11.92 9.94
N ASP A 25 -7.89 11.88 10.49
CA ASP A 25 -8.34 12.73 11.60
C ASP A 25 -7.54 12.54 12.90
N MET A 26 -7.04 11.33 13.16
CA MET A 26 -6.33 11.00 14.40
C MET A 26 -4.96 11.70 14.50
N PHE A 27 -4.38 12.14 13.38
CA PHE A 27 -3.05 12.76 13.33
C PHE A 27 -3.07 14.29 13.34
N LYS A 28 -4.25 14.94 13.31
CA LYS A 28 -4.36 16.41 13.26
C LYS A 28 -3.64 17.14 14.41
N TRP A 29 -3.44 16.50 15.57
CA TRP A 29 -2.85 17.12 16.76
C TRP A 29 -1.33 16.95 16.92
N TYR A 30 -0.74 15.84 16.44
CA TYR A 30 0.72 15.61 16.50
C TYR A 30 1.46 16.02 15.23
N SER A 31 0.77 16.04 14.09
CA SER A 31 1.41 16.06 12.77
C SER A 31 2.02 17.40 12.35
N LYS A 32 1.51 18.56 12.84
CA LYS A 32 2.05 19.87 12.42
C LYS A 32 3.55 20.06 12.70
N LYS A 33 4.10 19.41 13.73
CA LYS A 33 5.54 19.49 14.05
C LYS A 33 6.41 18.55 13.22
N LEU A 34 5.83 17.51 12.65
CA LEU A 34 6.52 16.49 11.86
C LEU A 34 6.22 16.62 10.36
N GLY A 35 5.41 17.61 9.98
CA GLY A 35 5.01 17.86 8.60
C GLY A 35 6.15 18.37 7.73
N ALA A 36 6.22 17.90 6.50
CA ALA A 36 7.13 18.44 5.49
C ALA A 36 6.77 19.90 5.19
N THR A 37 7.80 20.73 5.05
CA THR A 37 7.69 22.11 4.55
C THR A 37 8.75 22.34 3.48
N ALA A 38 8.73 23.51 2.85
CA ALA A 38 9.79 23.89 1.91
C ALA A 38 11.21 23.84 2.52
N ASN A 39 11.33 23.96 3.84
CA ASN A 39 12.62 24.06 4.55
C ASN A 39 12.89 22.91 5.52
N GLN A 40 11.99 21.92 5.60
CA GLN A 40 12.11 20.83 6.55
C GLN A 40 11.53 19.54 5.97
N SER A 41 12.33 18.48 5.96
CA SER A 41 11.85 17.13 5.66
C SER A 41 10.88 16.66 6.72
N GLY A 42 9.84 15.95 6.30
CA GLY A 42 8.83 15.43 7.20
C GLY A 42 7.76 14.67 6.45
N ILE A 43 6.62 14.50 7.10
CA ILE A 43 5.45 13.82 6.56
C ILE A 43 4.68 14.79 5.67
N TRP A 44 4.33 14.38 4.47
CA TRP A 44 3.42 15.17 3.65
C TRP A 44 1.98 14.98 4.13
N LEU A 45 1.35 16.07 4.59
CA LEU A 45 0.06 16.05 5.26
C LEU A 45 -1.02 16.72 4.42
N PHE A 46 -2.14 16.03 4.27
CA PHE A 46 -3.36 16.60 3.69
C PHE A 46 -4.52 16.51 4.67
N ASN A 47 -5.39 17.51 4.63
CA ASN A 47 -6.54 17.61 5.53
C ASN A 47 -7.82 16.97 4.97
N ASP A 48 -7.82 16.65 3.67
CA ASP A 48 -8.95 16.08 2.94
C ASP A 48 -8.47 15.18 1.78
N LEU A 49 -9.42 14.46 1.18
CA LEU A 49 -9.25 13.71 -0.07
C LEU A 49 -9.96 14.45 -1.23
N SER A 50 -9.78 15.77 -1.31
CA SER A 50 -10.44 16.60 -2.32
C SER A 50 -9.70 16.60 -3.66
N THR A 51 -10.38 17.08 -4.70
CA THR A 51 -9.76 17.35 -6.01
C THR A 51 -8.60 18.34 -5.91
N GLU A 52 -8.62 19.28 -4.95
CA GLU A 52 -7.53 20.23 -4.77
C GLU A 52 -6.28 19.56 -4.21
N THR A 53 -6.46 18.63 -3.26
CA THR A 53 -5.37 17.75 -2.79
C THR A 53 -4.77 16.94 -3.94
N ILE A 54 -5.60 16.36 -4.82
CA ILE A 54 -5.13 15.63 -6.01
C ILE A 54 -4.29 16.53 -6.93
N LYS A 55 -4.72 17.78 -7.17
CA LYS A 55 -3.94 18.73 -7.99
C LYS A 55 -2.58 19.05 -7.37
N GLN A 56 -2.53 19.25 -6.05
CA GLN A 56 -1.26 19.51 -5.34
C GLN A 56 -0.32 18.31 -5.44
N ILE A 57 -0.86 17.09 -5.28
CA ILE A 57 -0.12 15.85 -5.47
C ILE A 57 0.42 15.77 -6.91
N LYS A 58 -0.46 16.00 -7.88
CA LYS A 58 -0.13 15.99 -9.31
C LYS A 58 1.02 16.93 -9.64
N MET A 59 0.90 18.21 -9.28
CA MET A 59 1.93 19.23 -9.55
C MET A 59 3.28 18.85 -8.96
N THR A 60 3.28 18.27 -7.75
CA THR A 60 4.51 17.85 -7.09
C THR A 60 5.13 16.65 -7.80
N ILE A 61 4.34 15.63 -8.14
CA ILE A 61 4.83 14.45 -8.82
C ILE A 61 5.35 14.81 -10.22
N GLU A 62 4.60 15.61 -10.99
CA GLU A 62 5.02 16.07 -12.32
C GLU A 62 6.30 16.90 -12.29
N PHE A 63 6.58 17.61 -11.19
CA PHE A 63 7.81 18.39 -11.04
C PHE A 63 9.06 17.50 -10.91
N TYR A 64 8.95 16.34 -10.26
CA TYR A 64 10.09 15.45 -10.00
C TYR A 64 10.19 14.27 -10.97
N LYS A 65 9.05 13.76 -11.45
CA LYS A 65 8.94 12.53 -12.23
C LYS A 65 9.67 12.64 -13.58
N GLN A 66 10.47 11.64 -13.91
CA GLN A 66 11.11 11.45 -15.19
C GLN A 66 10.36 10.42 -16.05
N PRO A 67 10.61 10.40 -17.38
CA PRO A 67 10.10 9.33 -18.24
C PRO A 67 10.55 7.96 -17.73
N SER A 68 9.61 7.02 -17.62
CA SER A 68 9.80 5.64 -17.11
C SER A 68 9.90 5.49 -15.58
N ASP A 69 9.71 6.56 -14.81
CA ASP A 69 9.60 6.42 -13.36
C ASP A 69 8.33 5.66 -12.95
N PHE A 70 8.51 4.68 -12.07
CA PHE A 70 7.43 3.96 -11.41
C PHE A 70 7.02 4.73 -10.16
N CYS A 71 5.78 5.19 -10.12
CA CYS A 71 5.29 6.05 -9.05
C CYS A 71 4.49 5.24 -8.03
N ILE A 72 5.04 5.13 -6.81
CA ILE A 72 4.36 4.55 -5.65
C ILE A 72 3.86 5.69 -4.78
N ILE A 73 2.62 5.55 -4.31
CA ILE A 73 2.08 6.43 -3.30
C ILE A 73 1.71 5.62 -2.04
N SER A 74 2.40 5.90 -0.94
CA SER A 74 2.07 5.31 0.36
C SER A 74 1.14 6.25 1.10
N ILE A 75 -0.04 5.74 1.46
CA ILE A 75 -1.12 6.53 2.05
C ILE A 75 -1.54 5.92 3.37
N HIS A 76 -1.41 6.69 4.43
CA HIS A 76 -2.14 6.41 5.64
C HIS A 76 -3.55 6.94 5.47
N TRP A 77 -4.57 6.11 5.60
CA TRP A 77 -5.97 6.53 5.53
C TRP A 77 -6.88 5.59 6.30
N GLY A 78 -8.13 6.01 6.48
CA GLY A 78 -9.18 5.18 7.05
C GLY A 78 -9.15 5.05 8.56
N GLY A 79 -10.23 4.44 9.06
CA GLY A 79 -10.29 4.00 10.43
C GLY A 79 -9.57 2.66 10.61
N ASN A 80 -9.19 2.39 11.85
CA ASN A 80 -8.70 1.08 12.26
C ASN A 80 -9.89 0.10 12.24
N TRP A 81 -9.65 -1.16 11.89
CA TRP A 81 -10.65 -2.24 12.04
C TRP A 81 -11.96 -1.99 11.28
N VAL A 82 -11.87 -1.59 10.01
CA VAL A 82 -13.04 -1.35 9.16
C VAL A 82 -13.47 -2.62 8.41
N GLU A 83 -14.78 -2.82 8.27
CA GLU A 83 -15.34 -3.95 7.50
C GLU A 83 -15.49 -3.67 6.01
N GLN A 84 -15.54 -2.39 5.63
CA GLN A 84 -15.78 -1.93 4.26
C GLN A 84 -14.84 -0.78 3.90
N ILE A 85 -14.37 -0.80 2.66
CA ILE A 85 -13.52 0.26 2.12
C ILE A 85 -14.41 1.48 1.81
N PRO A 86 -14.16 2.65 2.43
CA PRO A 86 -14.96 3.85 2.18
C PRO A 86 -14.94 4.27 0.71
N LEU A 87 -16.10 4.60 0.15
CA LEU A 87 -16.22 5.04 -1.25
C LEU A 87 -15.35 6.27 -1.58
N GLN A 88 -15.11 7.14 -0.60
CA GLN A 88 -14.21 8.28 -0.76
C GLN A 88 -12.76 7.86 -1.02
N HIS A 89 -12.29 6.78 -0.38
CA HIS A 89 -10.95 6.25 -0.65
C HIS A 89 -10.86 5.67 -2.05
N GLN A 90 -11.89 4.93 -2.48
CA GLN A 90 -11.94 4.35 -3.82
C GLN A 90 -11.88 5.44 -4.89
N ARG A 91 -12.74 6.45 -4.79
CA ARG A 91 -12.76 7.60 -5.71
C ARG A 91 -11.42 8.33 -5.73
N PHE A 92 -10.84 8.59 -4.56
CA PHE A 92 -9.57 9.28 -4.48
C PHE A 92 -8.42 8.45 -5.11
N ALA A 93 -8.39 7.14 -4.86
CA ALA A 93 -7.45 6.22 -5.46
C ALA A 93 -7.57 6.16 -6.99
N HIS A 94 -8.79 6.07 -7.51
CA HIS A 94 -9.07 6.11 -8.95
C HIS A 94 -8.62 7.41 -9.59
N GLU A 95 -8.93 8.56 -8.99
CA GLU A 95 -8.52 9.87 -9.50
C GLU A 95 -7.00 10.07 -9.47
N LEU A 96 -6.29 9.56 -8.45
CA LEU A 96 -4.83 9.56 -8.43
C LEU A 96 -4.26 8.77 -9.62
N ILE A 97 -4.81 7.59 -9.89
CA ILE A 97 -4.37 6.77 -11.03
C ILE A 97 -4.68 7.48 -12.35
N ASP A 98 -5.89 8.01 -12.50
CA ASP A 98 -6.38 8.59 -13.75
C ASP A 98 -5.71 9.92 -14.10
N THR A 99 -5.41 10.75 -13.10
CA THR A 99 -4.95 12.12 -13.33
C THR A 99 -3.45 12.32 -13.10
N VAL A 100 -2.84 11.50 -12.25
CA VAL A 100 -1.42 11.62 -11.85
C VAL A 100 -0.54 10.51 -12.43
N GLY A 101 -1.13 9.36 -12.78
CA GLY A 101 -0.40 8.22 -13.33
C GLY A 101 0.41 7.48 -12.27
N ILE A 102 -0.25 7.15 -11.15
CA ILE A 102 0.28 6.29 -10.09
C ILE A 102 0.29 4.83 -10.54
N ASN A 103 1.35 4.09 -10.19
CA ASN A 103 1.55 2.69 -10.56
C ASN A 103 1.30 1.70 -9.41
N LEU A 104 1.28 2.18 -8.15
CA LEU A 104 0.89 1.41 -6.97
C LEU A 104 0.40 2.35 -5.88
N ILE A 105 -0.75 2.03 -5.28
CA ILE A 105 -1.21 2.66 -4.05
C ILE A 105 -1.02 1.70 -2.88
N HIS A 106 -0.21 2.11 -1.90
CA HIS A 106 0.09 1.38 -0.68
C HIS A 106 -0.64 2.01 0.51
N GLY A 107 -1.84 1.52 0.82
CA GLY A 107 -2.64 1.92 1.96
C GLY A 107 -2.20 1.24 3.26
N HIS A 108 -2.15 2.01 4.35
CA HIS A 108 -1.82 1.52 5.69
C HIS A 108 -2.67 2.22 6.77
N SER A 109 -2.52 1.79 8.03
CA SER A 109 -3.29 2.17 9.25
C SER A 109 -4.42 1.22 9.68
N SER A 110 -4.90 0.37 8.79
CA SER A 110 -6.03 -0.52 9.07
C SER A 110 -5.82 -1.53 10.21
N HIS A 111 -4.57 -1.79 10.60
CA HIS A 111 -4.09 -2.84 11.53
C HIS A 111 -4.41 -4.29 11.15
N HIS A 112 -5.18 -4.51 10.09
CA HIS A 112 -5.43 -5.81 9.48
C HIS A 112 -5.47 -5.66 7.95
N PRO A 113 -5.21 -6.74 7.19
CA PRO A 113 -5.37 -6.74 5.75
C PRO A 113 -6.80 -6.40 5.32
N ILE A 114 -6.92 -5.44 4.41
CA ILE A 114 -8.15 -5.00 3.75
C ILE A 114 -8.10 -5.43 2.27
N GLY A 115 -9.26 -5.51 1.64
CA GLY A 115 -9.40 -5.85 0.22
C GLY A 115 -8.48 -5.06 -0.72
N ILE A 116 -8.21 -5.65 -1.89
CA ILE A 116 -7.34 -5.11 -2.91
C ILE A 116 -8.17 -4.94 -4.19
N GLU A 117 -7.83 -3.92 -4.98
CA GLU A 117 -8.45 -3.66 -6.27
C GLU A 117 -7.39 -3.59 -7.37
N LEU A 118 -7.70 -4.13 -8.55
CA LEU A 118 -6.98 -3.85 -9.78
C LEU A 118 -7.72 -2.82 -10.63
N TYR A 119 -7.46 -1.54 -10.39
CA TYR A 119 -8.05 -0.46 -11.19
C TYR A 119 -7.16 -0.17 -12.40
N LYS A 120 -7.64 -0.46 -13.62
CA LYS A 120 -6.89 -0.26 -14.88
C LYS A 120 -5.50 -0.94 -14.89
N ASN A 121 -5.39 -2.12 -14.29
CA ASN A 121 -4.15 -2.88 -14.06
C ASN A 121 -3.18 -2.25 -13.04
N THR A 122 -3.60 -1.21 -12.31
CA THR A 122 -2.86 -0.64 -11.20
C THR A 122 -3.39 -1.21 -9.88
N PRO A 123 -2.54 -1.86 -9.05
CA PRO A 123 -2.94 -2.35 -7.74
C PRO A 123 -3.20 -1.20 -6.75
N ILE A 124 -4.34 -1.30 -6.07
CA ILE A 124 -4.72 -0.48 -4.93
C ILE A 124 -4.79 -1.39 -3.70
N LEU A 125 -3.80 -1.27 -2.81
CA LEU A 125 -3.78 -1.97 -1.52
C LEU A 125 -4.48 -1.07 -0.50
N TYR A 126 -5.76 -1.27 -0.21
CA TYR A 126 -6.49 -0.32 0.66
C TYR A 126 -6.05 -0.33 2.13
N GLY A 127 -5.42 -1.42 2.59
CA GLY A 127 -4.86 -1.50 3.92
C GLY A 127 -4.04 -2.77 4.08
N CYS A 128 -2.73 -2.66 4.24
CA CYS A 128 -1.87 -3.85 4.35
C CYS A 128 -1.85 -4.47 5.76
N GLY A 129 -2.44 -3.79 6.75
CA GLY A 129 -2.35 -4.17 8.16
C GLY A 129 -0.92 -4.13 8.69
N ASP A 130 -0.74 -4.71 9.88
CA ASP A 130 0.57 -4.78 10.51
C ASP A 130 1.22 -6.11 10.20
N LEU A 131 2.45 -6.11 9.69
CA LEU A 131 3.23 -7.35 9.65
C LEU A 131 3.64 -7.73 11.08
N ILE A 132 4.25 -6.79 11.81
CA ILE A 132 4.71 -6.91 13.21
C ILE A 132 4.06 -5.79 14.03
N ASN A 133 3.57 -6.09 15.23
CA ASN A 133 3.06 -5.12 16.19
C ASN A 133 3.22 -5.63 17.64
N ASP A 134 2.85 -4.79 18.60
CA ASP A 134 2.87 -5.06 20.04
C ASP A 134 1.47 -5.38 20.61
N TYR A 135 0.52 -5.77 19.74
CA TYR A 135 -0.89 -5.94 20.12
C TYR A 135 -1.21 -7.31 20.74
N GLU A 136 -0.21 -8.17 20.93
CA GLU A 136 -0.41 -9.48 21.55
C GLU A 136 -0.99 -9.33 22.96
N GLY A 137 -2.13 -9.96 23.21
CA GLY A 137 -2.87 -9.85 24.47
C GLY A 137 -3.99 -8.80 24.46
N ILE A 138 -4.08 -7.95 23.43
CA ILE A 138 -5.26 -7.10 23.20
C ILE A 138 -6.34 -7.98 22.56
N THR A 139 -7.42 -8.24 23.30
CA THR A 139 -8.47 -9.17 22.88
C THR A 139 -9.65 -8.52 22.15
N ASN A 140 -9.60 -7.20 21.98
CA ASN A 140 -10.58 -6.47 21.18
C ASN A 140 -10.28 -6.77 19.70
N TYR A 141 -11.28 -6.81 18.81
CA TYR A 141 -11.09 -7.05 17.36
C TYR A 141 -10.84 -8.52 16.94
N LYS A 142 -11.33 -9.51 17.71
CA LYS A 142 -11.22 -10.93 17.34
C LYS A 142 -11.87 -11.26 15.99
N GLU A 143 -12.91 -10.52 15.64
CA GLU A 143 -13.63 -10.63 14.37
C GLU A 143 -12.74 -10.35 13.14
N PHE A 144 -11.63 -9.64 13.33
CA PHE A 144 -10.63 -9.36 12.29
C PHE A 144 -9.40 -10.29 12.35
N ASN A 145 -9.38 -11.28 13.25
CA ASN A 145 -8.21 -12.11 13.56
C ASN A 145 -6.92 -11.28 13.61
N SER A 146 -6.89 -10.33 14.54
CA SER A 146 -5.85 -9.31 14.69
C SER A 146 -4.43 -9.85 14.91
N ASN A 147 -4.26 -11.16 15.11
CA ASN A 147 -2.99 -11.86 15.14
C ASN A 147 -2.47 -12.25 13.75
N LEU A 148 -3.31 -12.28 12.72
CA LEU A 148 -2.92 -12.65 11.36
C LEU A 148 -2.33 -11.46 10.58
N SER A 149 -1.40 -11.73 9.67
CA SER A 149 -0.84 -10.76 8.72
C SER A 149 -0.56 -11.37 7.36
N LEU A 150 -0.28 -10.47 6.42
CA LEU A 150 0.25 -10.79 5.11
C LEU A 150 1.56 -10.06 4.89
N MET A 151 2.48 -10.73 4.21
CA MET A 151 3.59 -10.10 3.52
C MET A 151 3.27 -10.01 2.03
N TYR A 152 3.50 -8.85 1.42
CA TYR A 152 3.07 -8.52 0.06
C TYR A 152 4.27 -8.55 -0.88
N PHE A 153 4.18 -9.33 -1.95
CA PHE A 153 5.18 -9.43 -3.00
C PHE A 153 4.54 -9.06 -4.34
N LEU A 154 4.95 -7.92 -4.88
CA LEU A 154 4.45 -7.40 -6.15
C LEU A 154 5.58 -7.45 -7.17
N GLU A 155 5.32 -8.06 -8.32
CA GLU A 155 6.23 -8.09 -9.46
C GLU A 155 5.63 -7.25 -10.58
N PHE A 156 6.44 -6.35 -11.17
CA PHE A 156 6.02 -5.45 -12.23
C PHE A 156 6.80 -5.67 -13.53
N ASP A 157 6.17 -5.40 -14.66
CA ASP A 157 6.87 -5.21 -15.92
C ASP A 157 7.57 -3.84 -15.91
N THR A 158 8.88 -3.80 -16.15
CA THR A 158 9.64 -2.54 -16.12
C THR A 158 9.46 -1.69 -17.39
N THR A 159 8.91 -2.26 -18.46
CA THR A 159 8.64 -1.55 -19.72
C THR A 159 7.22 -0.98 -19.72
N GLU A 160 6.24 -1.80 -19.36
CA GLU A 160 4.83 -1.38 -19.31
C GLU A 160 4.43 -0.73 -17.98
N LEU A 161 5.24 -0.87 -16.93
CA LEU A 161 4.97 -0.42 -15.56
C LEU A 161 3.64 -0.97 -15.01
N LYS A 162 3.28 -2.20 -15.42
CA LYS A 162 2.07 -2.92 -15.01
C LYS A 162 2.38 -4.10 -14.11
N LEU A 163 1.44 -4.46 -13.24
CA LEU A 163 1.57 -5.61 -12.36
C LEU A 163 1.59 -6.91 -13.19
N LYS A 164 2.61 -7.75 -12.96
CA LYS A 164 2.72 -9.12 -13.50
C LYS A 164 2.18 -10.15 -12.52
N GLN A 165 2.50 -9.97 -11.25
CA GLN A 165 2.11 -10.92 -10.21
C GLN A 165 1.95 -10.21 -8.87
N LEU A 166 0.93 -10.62 -8.14
CA LEU A 166 0.79 -10.34 -6.72
C LEU A 166 0.71 -11.66 -5.96
N LYS A 167 1.65 -11.81 -5.02
CA LYS A 167 1.75 -12.93 -4.08
C LYS A 167 1.67 -12.40 -2.65
N LEU A 168 0.85 -13.03 -1.82
CA LEU A 168 0.69 -12.72 -0.41
C LEU A 168 1.07 -13.95 0.41
N SER A 169 1.97 -13.77 1.37
CA SER A 169 2.39 -14.82 2.30
C SER A 169 1.71 -14.61 3.66
N PRO A 170 0.79 -15.50 4.08
CA PRO A 170 0.14 -15.49 5.39
C PRO A 170 1.07 -15.78 6.58
N PHE A 171 0.89 -15.03 7.66
CA PHE A 171 1.60 -15.21 8.93
C PHE A 171 0.65 -15.10 10.14
N GLU A 172 1.00 -15.77 11.23
CA GLU A 172 0.46 -15.61 12.58
C GLU A 172 1.51 -14.92 13.47
N ARG A 173 1.16 -13.77 14.05
CA ARG A 173 1.89 -13.18 15.18
C ARG A 173 1.52 -13.93 16.45
N LYS A 174 2.52 -14.56 17.08
CA LYS A 174 2.34 -15.32 18.31
C LYS A 174 3.63 -15.35 19.12
N LYS A 175 3.55 -15.08 20.42
CA LYS A 175 4.69 -14.98 21.34
C LYS A 175 5.77 -14.04 20.82
N PHE A 176 5.36 -12.88 20.30
CA PHE A 176 6.21 -11.85 19.69
C PHE A 176 7.09 -12.36 18.54
N LYS A 177 6.60 -13.37 17.79
CA LYS A 177 7.26 -13.93 16.62
C LYS A 177 6.30 -14.01 15.45
N LEU A 178 6.85 -13.86 14.24
CA LEU A 178 6.17 -14.22 13.01
C LEU A 178 6.31 -15.72 12.79
N ASN A 179 5.19 -16.41 12.65
CA ASN A 179 5.11 -17.81 12.28
C ASN A 179 4.32 -17.90 10.98
N TYR A 180 4.63 -18.87 10.11
CA TYR A 180 3.75 -19.14 8.97
C TYR A 180 2.36 -19.51 9.49
N ALA A 181 1.33 -18.94 8.86
CA ALA A 181 -0.04 -19.28 9.20
C ALA A 181 -0.32 -20.76 8.85
N ASN A 182 -1.17 -21.41 9.64
CA ASN A 182 -1.65 -22.75 9.31
C ASN A 182 -2.70 -22.68 8.16
N ASP A 183 -3.15 -23.83 7.68
CA ASP A 183 -4.06 -23.91 6.53
C ASP A 183 -5.42 -23.23 6.80
N GLU A 184 -5.94 -23.30 8.02
CA GLU A 184 -7.19 -22.66 8.43
C GLU A 184 -7.06 -21.14 8.40
N ASP A 185 -5.99 -20.61 8.97
CA ASP A 185 -5.68 -19.18 8.99
C ASP A 185 -5.40 -18.64 7.58
N CYS A 186 -4.72 -19.42 6.73
CA CYS A 186 -4.53 -19.09 5.32
C CYS A 186 -5.87 -18.96 4.59
N GLN A 187 -6.78 -19.92 4.80
CA GLN A 187 -8.11 -19.90 4.20
C GLN A 187 -8.96 -18.75 4.74
N TRP A 188 -8.84 -18.43 6.03
CA TRP A 188 -9.52 -17.30 6.62
C TRP A 188 -9.06 -15.98 5.99
N LEU A 189 -7.75 -15.76 5.86
CA LEU A 189 -7.18 -14.57 5.21
C LEU A 189 -7.62 -14.46 3.76
N LEU A 190 -7.61 -15.57 3.01
CA LEU A 190 -8.12 -15.61 1.63
C LEU A 190 -9.59 -15.16 1.58
N ASN A 191 -10.44 -15.71 2.44
CA ASN A 191 -11.87 -15.37 2.46
C ASN A 191 -12.11 -13.91 2.86
N ALA A 192 -11.36 -13.40 3.84
CA ALA A 192 -11.45 -12.01 4.30
C ALA A 192 -11.07 -11.03 3.18
N LEU A 193 -9.94 -11.28 2.49
CA LEU A 193 -9.52 -10.51 1.32
C LEU A 193 -10.55 -10.59 0.19
N GLN A 194 -10.98 -11.81 -0.17
CA GLN A 194 -11.91 -12.03 -1.26
C GLN A 194 -13.22 -11.29 -1.02
N LYS A 195 -13.80 -11.39 0.19
CA LYS A 195 -15.04 -10.71 0.57
C LYS A 195 -14.97 -9.20 0.32
N GLN A 196 -13.87 -8.56 0.71
CA GLN A 196 -13.70 -7.11 0.56
C GLN A 196 -13.34 -6.70 -0.88
N SER A 197 -12.79 -7.63 -1.68
CA SER A 197 -12.34 -7.38 -3.05
C SER A 197 -13.39 -7.74 -4.12
N THR A 198 -14.43 -8.50 -3.75
CA THR A 198 -15.55 -8.87 -4.64
C THR A 198 -16.21 -7.67 -5.36
N PRO A 199 -16.45 -6.50 -4.71
CA PRO A 199 -17.01 -5.34 -5.42
C PRO A 199 -16.14 -4.82 -6.58
N PHE A 200 -14.86 -5.18 -6.61
CA PHE A 200 -13.89 -4.77 -7.62
C PHE A 200 -13.57 -5.87 -8.64
N ASP A 201 -14.31 -6.98 -8.61
CA ASP A 201 -14.06 -8.16 -9.46
C ASP A 201 -12.60 -8.67 -9.37
N THR A 202 -11.99 -8.50 -8.19
CA THR A 202 -10.61 -8.91 -7.92
C THR A 202 -10.63 -10.23 -7.17
N HIS A 203 -10.03 -11.27 -7.76
CA HIS A 203 -10.11 -12.65 -7.27
C HIS A 203 -8.76 -13.19 -6.83
N PHE A 204 -8.78 -14.11 -5.87
CA PHE A 204 -7.58 -14.72 -5.31
C PHE A 204 -7.69 -16.24 -5.25
N LYS A 205 -6.53 -16.90 -5.35
CA LYS A 205 -6.38 -18.35 -5.14
C LYS A 205 -5.32 -18.66 -4.10
N LEU A 206 -5.59 -19.67 -3.27
CA LEU A 206 -4.62 -20.22 -2.33
C LEU A 206 -3.90 -21.42 -2.95
N ARG A 207 -2.57 -21.42 -2.92
CA ARG A 207 -1.72 -22.55 -3.34
C ARG A 207 -0.51 -22.67 -2.42
N ASN A 208 -0.30 -23.84 -1.83
CA ASN A 208 0.82 -24.10 -0.90
C ASN A 208 0.95 -23.03 0.18
N ASN A 209 -0.16 -22.67 0.84
CA ASN A 209 -0.23 -21.64 1.88
C ASN A 209 0.24 -20.25 1.42
N VAL A 210 0.10 -19.95 0.13
CA VAL A 210 0.38 -18.65 -0.47
C VAL A 210 -0.83 -18.21 -1.27
N ILE A 211 -1.26 -16.97 -1.06
CA ILE A 211 -2.39 -16.38 -1.79
C ILE A 211 -1.85 -15.66 -3.02
N TYR A 212 -2.43 -15.93 -4.18
CA TYR A 212 -2.09 -15.27 -5.44
C TYR A 212 -3.30 -14.52 -5.96
N LEU A 213 -3.06 -13.33 -6.50
CA LEU A 213 -4.04 -12.65 -7.34
C LEU A 213 -4.30 -13.49 -8.60
N GLU A 214 -5.56 -13.69 -8.95
CA GLU A 214 -5.96 -14.31 -10.22
C GLU A 214 -6.01 -13.22 -11.29
N ALA A 215 -5.33 -13.50 -12.41
CA ALA A 215 -5.29 -12.65 -13.60
C ALA A 215 -6.25 -13.18 -14.66
#